data_AF-A0A174VQH4-F1
#
_entry.id   AF-A0A174VQH4-F1
#
_cell.length_a   1.000
_cell.length_b   1.000
_cell.length_c   1.000
_cell.angle_alpha   90.00
_cell.angle_beta   90.00
_cell.angle_gamma   90.00
#
_symmetry.space_group_name_H-M   'P 1'
#
loop_
_entity.id
_entity.type
_entity.pdbx_description
1 polymer ?
#
loop_
_entity_poly.entity_id
_entity_poly.type
_entity_poly.pdbx_seq_one_letter_code
_entity_poly.pdbx_strand_id
1 'polypeptide(L)'
;MDEEPGDRACTCRGIMEPVGVWVRKGGEWALIHRCRACGALRSNRIAADDNPALLLSIALRPLAQPPFPLSSLSGVDLSREMRHNEGNDRQEADA
;
A
#
# COMPACT_ATOMS: atom_id res chain seq x y z
N MET A 1 -24.34 2.38 -12.81
CA MET A 1 -23.05 3.09 -12.89
C MET A 1 -22.38 2.83 -11.57
N ASP A 2 -21.29 2.08 -11.57
CA ASP A 2 -20.40 2.08 -10.40
C ASP A 2 -19.50 3.29 -10.53
N GLU A 3 -19.51 4.12 -9.50
CA GLU A 3 -18.59 5.23 -9.33
C GLU A 3 -17.78 4.90 -8.08
N GLU A 4 -16.59 4.33 -8.26
CA GLU A 4 -15.81 3.84 -7.13
C GLU A 4 -15.25 4.99 -6.29
N PRO A 5 -15.13 4.82 -4.96
CA PRO A 5 -14.54 5.82 -4.09
C PRO A 5 -13.16 6.29 -4.56
N GLY A 6 -13.05 7.59 -4.79
CA GLY A 6 -11.85 8.22 -5.34
C GLY A 6 -11.96 8.57 -6.82
N ASP A 7 -13.02 8.18 -7.51
CA ASP A 7 -13.34 8.70 -8.85
C ASP A 7 -14.02 10.06 -8.76
N ARG A 8 -13.79 10.91 -9.77
CA ARG A 8 -14.39 12.26 -9.83
C ARG A 8 -15.91 12.23 -9.88
N ALA A 9 -16.49 11.15 -10.42
CA ALA A 9 -17.92 10.95 -10.49
C ALA A 9 -18.51 10.44 -9.16
N CYS A 10 -17.71 9.85 -8.26
CA CYS A 10 -18.19 9.15 -7.08
C CYS A 10 -18.99 10.02 -6.10
N THR A 11 -20.18 9.55 -5.74
CA THR A 11 -21.06 10.17 -4.75
C THR A 11 -20.53 10.13 -3.31
N CYS A 12 -19.67 9.18 -2.95
CA CYS A 12 -19.10 9.09 -1.59
C CYS A 12 -18.34 10.36 -1.20
N ARG A 13 -17.57 10.93 -2.15
CA ARG A 13 -16.79 12.18 -1.99
C ARG A 13 -15.87 12.24 -0.76
N GLY A 14 -15.59 11.09 -0.13
CA GLY A 14 -14.73 11.01 1.04
C GLY A 14 -13.27 11.29 0.71
N ILE A 15 -12.54 11.84 1.67
CA ILE A 15 -11.10 12.10 1.53
C ILE A 15 -10.36 10.76 1.41
N MET A 16 -9.52 10.65 0.38
CA MET A 16 -8.65 9.51 0.13
C MET A 16 -7.33 9.71 0.87
N GLU A 17 -7.10 8.93 1.91
CA GLU A 17 -5.88 8.99 2.73
C GLU A 17 -4.84 7.99 2.22
N PRO A 18 -3.57 8.38 2.01
CA PRO A 18 -2.52 7.43 1.70
C PRO A 18 -2.17 6.60 2.93
N VAL A 19 -2.26 5.27 2.80
CA VAL A 19 -2.13 4.33 3.93
C VAL A 19 -1.03 3.30 3.75
N GLY A 20 -0.48 3.13 2.55
CA GLY A 20 0.58 2.17 2.30
C GLY A 20 1.18 2.31 0.91
N VAL A 21 2.34 1.72 0.71
CA VAL A 21 3.00 1.59 -0.60
C VAL A 21 3.12 0.11 -0.90
N TRP A 22 2.83 -0.30 -2.13
CA TRP A 22 3.08 -1.66 -2.61
C TRP A 22 4.07 -1.64 -3.77
N VAL A 23 4.72 -2.77 -4.02
CA VAL A 23 5.61 -2.97 -5.16
C VAL A 23 4.91 -3.93 -6.13
N ARG A 24 4.60 -3.44 -7.34
CA ARG A 24 3.98 -4.23 -8.41
C ARG A 24 4.97 -5.21 -9.00
N LYS A 25 4.43 -6.19 -9.75
CA LYS A 25 5.21 -6.98 -10.70
C LYS A 25 5.98 -6.04 -11.65
N GLY A 26 7.29 -6.21 -11.72
CA GLY A 26 8.19 -5.35 -12.49
C GLY A 26 8.86 -4.22 -11.70
N GLY A 27 8.60 -4.11 -10.39
CA GLY A 27 9.29 -3.16 -9.52
C GLY A 27 8.70 -1.75 -9.48
N GLU A 28 7.62 -1.49 -10.24
CA GLU A 28 6.89 -0.22 -10.14
C GLU A 28 6.19 -0.09 -8.79
N TRP A 29 6.21 1.11 -8.19
CA TRP A 29 5.52 1.34 -6.93
C TRP A 29 4.09 1.86 -7.19
N ALA A 30 3.18 1.55 -6.28
CA ALA A 30 1.87 2.18 -6.23
C ALA A 30 1.52 2.59 -4.79
N LEU A 31 0.81 3.71 -4.68
CA LEU A 31 0.31 4.23 -3.41
C LEU A 31 -1.11 3.73 -3.16
N ILE A 32 -1.30 3.07 -2.03
CA ILE A 32 -2.61 2.60 -1.56
C ILE A 32 -3.27 3.76 -0.81
N HIS A 33 -4.46 4.12 -1.26
CA HIS A 33 -5.32 5.08 -0.62
C HIS A 33 -6.53 4.40 -0.01
N ARG A 34 -6.96 4.86 1.17
CA ARG A 34 -8.20 4.45 1.84
C ARG A 34 -9.14 5.63 1.91
N CYS A 35 -10.39 5.44 1.48
CA CYS A 35 -11.43 6.42 1.73
C CYS A 35 -11.72 6.49 3.23
N ARG A 36 -11.59 7.67 3.84
CA ARG A 36 -11.88 7.85 5.29
C ARG A 36 -13.37 7.73 5.63
N ALA A 37 -14.27 7.83 4.64
CA ALA A 37 -15.71 7.76 4.84
C ALA A 37 -16.27 6.34 4.73
N CYS A 38 -15.93 5.61 3.66
CA CYS A 38 -16.48 4.27 3.39
C CYS A 38 -15.45 3.13 3.52
N GLY A 39 -14.16 3.44 3.70
CA GLY A 39 -13.11 2.43 3.88
C GLY A 39 -12.56 1.80 2.59
N ALA A 40 -13.13 2.11 1.42
CA ALA A 40 -12.67 1.57 0.14
C ALA A 40 -11.19 1.86 -0.12
N LEU A 41 -10.49 0.88 -0.72
CA LEU A 41 -9.08 0.95 -1.04
C LEU A 41 -8.88 1.13 -2.55
N ARG A 42 -7.97 2.04 -2.92
CA ARG A 42 -7.57 2.25 -4.32
C ARG A 42 -6.06 2.38 -4.41
N SER A 43 -5.44 1.65 -5.34
CA SER A 43 -4.02 1.82 -5.67
C SER A 43 -3.85 2.79 -6.85
N ASN A 44 -2.85 3.66 -6.79
CA ASN A 44 -2.46 4.53 -7.89
C ASN A 44 -0.96 4.40 -8.18
N ARG A 45 -0.57 4.31 -9.46
CA ARG A 45 0.84 4.24 -9.84
C ARG A 45 1.54 5.54 -9.41
N ILE A 46 2.76 5.42 -8.91
CA ILE A 46 3.62 6.55 -8.59
C ILE A 46 4.03 7.29 -9.87
N ALA A 47 3.84 8.60 -9.90
CA ALA A 47 4.28 9.45 -10.99
C ALA A 47 5.79 9.74 -10.89
N ALA A 48 6.41 10.13 -12.01
CA ALA A 48 7.85 10.38 -12.03
C ALA A 48 8.29 11.61 -11.19
N ASP A 49 7.35 12.50 -10.89
CA ASP A 49 7.54 13.74 -10.12
C ASP A 49 7.01 13.66 -8.67
N ASP A 50 6.53 12.49 -8.24
CA ASP A 50 6.16 12.27 -6.84
C ASP A 50 7.40 12.35 -5.94
N ASN A 51 7.22 12.93 -4.74
CA ASN A 51 8.33 13.09 -3.79
C ASN A 51 8.71 11.75 -3.13
N PRO A 52 9.91 11.20 -3.38
CA PRO A 52 10.31 9.89 -2.85
C PRO A 52 10.36 9.85 -1.32
N ALA A 53 10.72 10.95 -0.66
CA ALA A 53 10.80 11.01 0.79
C ALA A 53 9.42 10.85 1.45
N LEU A 54 8.37 11.44 0.86
CA LEU A 54 7.01 11.29 1.36
C LEU A 54 6.50 9.85 1.17
N LEU A 55 6.82 9.21 0.03
CA LEU A 55 6.48 7.81 -0.21
C LEU A 55 7.13 6.87 0.80
N LEU A 56 8.42 7.05 1.05
CA LEU A 56 9.14 6.30 2.08
C LEU A 56 8.55 6.56 3.48
N SER A 57 8.15 7.80 3.79
CA SER A 57 7.54 8.10 5.09
C SER A 57 6.24 7.31 5.33
N ILE A 58 5.49 6.99 4.27
CA ILE A 58 4.27 6.18 4.34
C ILE A 58 4.65 4.70 4.51
N ALA A 59 5.59 4.21 3.70
CA ALA A 59 6.06 2.82 3.75
C ALA A 59 6.71 2.45 5.10
N LEU A 60 7.42 3.40 5.73
CA LEU A 60 8.21 3.17 6.93
C LEU A 60 7.42 3.31 8.24
N ARG A 61 6.14 3.71 8.21
CA ARG A 61 5.34 3.89 9.45
C ARG A 61 5.37 2.68 10.39
N PRO A 62 5.23 1.42 9.90
CA PRO A 62 5.27 0.26 10.78
C PRO A 62 6.62 0.07 11.49
N LEU A 63 7.72 0.51 10.86
CA LEU A 63 9.07 0.44 11.44
C LEU A 63 9.32 1.58 12.43
N ALA A 64 8.74 2.76 12.18
CA ALA A 64 8.83 3.91 13.08
C ALA A 64 7.94 3.78 14.32
N GLN A 65 6.83 3.04 14.22
CA GLN A 65 5.84 2.85 15.29
C GLN A 65 5.43 1.37 15.40
N PRO A 66 6.36 0.47 15.73
CA PRO A 66 6.06 -0.95 15.75
C PRO A 66 5.19 -1.30 16.98
N PRO A 67 4.24 -2.24 16.85
CA PRO A 67 3.43 -2.71 17.99
C PRO A 67 4.20 -3.65 18.94
N PHE A 68 5.49 -3.89 18.67
CA PHE A 68 6.38 -4.75 19.44
C PHE A 68 7.84 -4.25 19.37
N PRO A 69 8.71 -4.66 20.30
CA PRO A 69 10.13 -4.32 20.24
C PRO A 69 10.81 -4.94 19.01
N LEU A 70 11.49 -4.13 18.18
CA LEU A 70 12.20 -4.63 17.01
C LEU A 70 13.36 -5.60 17.36
N SER A 71 13.92 -5.49 18.57
CA SER A 71 14.93 -6.43 19.08
C SER A 71 14.45 -7.88 19.12
N SER A 72 13.14 -8.10 19.25
CA SER A 72 12.51 -9.42 19.21
C SER A 72 12.61 -10.09 17.83
N LEU A 73 12.94 -9.36 16.77
CA LEU A 73 13.14 -9.91 15.42
C LEU A 73 14.56 -10.48 15.20
N SER A 74 15.45 -10.42 16.20
CA SER A 74 16.79 -10.99 16.08
C SER A 74 16.72 -12.51 15.80
N GLY A 75 17.36 -12.95 14.71
CA GLY A 75 17.38 -14.37 14.30
C GLY A 75 16.23 -14.82 13.39
N VAL A 76 15.35 -13.90 12.94
CA VAL A 76 14.34 -14.20 11.92
C VAL A 76 15.00 -14.24 10.53
N ASP A 77 14.88 -15.36 9.81
CA ASP A 77 15.34 -15.49 8.43
C ASP A 77 14.28 -15.01 7.42
N LEU A 78 14.16 -13.69 7.30
CA LEU A 78 13.21 -13.00 6.42
C LEU A 78 13.27 -13.46 4.96
N SER A 79 14.41 -14.00 4.51
CA SER A 79 14.55 -14.50 3.15
C SER A 79 13.58 -15.65 2.87
N ARG A 80 13.27 -16.46 3.87
CA ARG A 80 12.37 -17.61 3.77
C ARG A 80 10.91 -17.20 3.73
N GLU A 81 10.49 -16.23 4.54
CA GLU A 81 9.10 -15.79 4.56
C GLU A 81 8.70 -14.99 3.29
N MET A 82 9.61 -14.20 2.73
CA MET A 82 9.30 -13.34 1.57
C MET A 82 8.99 -14.11 0.28
N ARG A 83 9.56 -15.31 0.09
CA ARG A 83 9.34 -16.15 -1.12
C ARG A 83 7.92 -16.72 -1.23
N HIS A 84 7.21 -16.84 -0.11
CA HIS A 84 5.85 -17.39 -0.11
C HIS A 84 4.79 -16.36 -0.53
N ASN A 85 5.06 -15.07 -0.34
CA ASN A 85 4.09 -14.01 -0.64
C ASN A 85 3.94 -13.74 -2.16
N GLU A 86 5.03 -13.91 -2.93
CA GLU A 86 5.03 -13.70 -4.40
C GLU A 86 4.09 -14.66 -5.16
N GLY A 87 3.72 -15.79 -4.56
CA GLY A 87 2.79 -16.76 -5.13
C GLY A 87 1.32 -16.34 -5.03
N ASN A 88 0.98 -15.48 -4.06
CA ASN A 88 -0.39 -15.03 -3.77
C ASN A 88 -0.82 -13.82 -4.61
N ASP A 89 0.13 -12.95 -4.98
CA ASP A 89 -0.06 -11.76 -5.83
C ASP A 89 -0.48 -12.07 -7.29
N ARG A 90 -0.68 -13.34 -7.64
CA ARG A 90 -1.21 -13.78 -8.95
C ARG A 90 -2.73 -13.78 -9.01
N GLN A 91 -3.43 -13.77 -7.87
CA GLN A 91 -4.90 -13.88 -7.84
C GLN A 91 -5.59 -12.51 -7.70
N GLU A 92 -4.90 -11.46 -7.25
CA GLU A 92 -5.50 -10.13 -7.00
C GLU A 92 -5.28 -9.10 -8.12
N ALA A 93 -4.54 -9.43 -9.18
CA ALA A 93 -4.25 -8.49 -10.28
C ALA A 93 -5.36 -8.40 -11.35
N ASP A 94 -6.42 -9.21 -11.24
CA ASP A 94 -7.55 -9.31 -12.16
C ASP A 94 -8.91 -8.98 -11.50
N ALA A 95 -8.91 -8.33 -10.33
CA ALA A 95 -10.10 -7.87 -9.62
C ALA A 95 -10.18 -6.34 -9.59
#